data_AF-A0A8W8NQ34-F1
#
_entry.id   AF-A0A8W8NQ34-F1
#
_cell.length_a   1.000
_cell.length_b   1.000
_cell.length_c   1.000
_cell.angle_alpha   90.00
_cell.angle_beta   90.00
_cell.angle_gamma   90.00
#
_symmetry.space_group_name_H-M   'P 1'
#
loop_
_entity.id
_entity.type
_entity.pdbx_description
1 polymer ?
#
loop_
_entity_poly.entity_id
_entity_poly.type
_entity_poly.pdbx_seq_one_letter_code
_entity_poly.pdbx_strand_id
1 'polypeptide(L)'
;MISTACPPGFFGLDCINRCDSYCSGNESCDPVLGICTEGCKRGLSGLICGLDRLNCQSYGDTIPIVVGVAVSVVIILGGSIIHVILWRRKTGTTLQVPSGGPIETSQQYTELAIINNPSNYDEIHS
;
A
#
# COMPACT_ATOMS: atom_id res chain seq x y z
N MET A 1 -27.27 34.18 4.15
CA MET A 1 -26.64 34.29 5.49
C MET A 1 -26.86 32.96 6.19
N ILE A 2 -25.86 32.38 6.85
CA ILE A 2 -26.06 31.17 7.66
C ILE A 2 -26.82 31.58 8.94
N SER A 3 -27.90 30.89 9.31
CA SER A 3 -28.62 31.20 10.55
C SER A 3 -27.77 30.76 11.74
N THR A 4 -27.47 31.65 12.67
CA THR A 4 -26.75 31.32 13.92
C THR A 4 -27.66 30.67 14.96
N ALA A 5 -28.97 30.65 14.71
CA ALA A 5 -29.96 29.99 15.55
C ALA A 5 -30.78 29.03 14.69
N CYS A 6 -30.63 27.74 14.94
CA CYS A 6 -31.52 26.72 14.43
C CYS A 6 -32.37 26.14 15.56
N PRO A 7 -33.58 25.62 15.26
CA PRO A 7 -34.33 24.83 16.21
C PRO A 7 -33.45 23.66 16.72
N PRO A 8 -33.64 23.22 17.98
CA PRO A 8 -32.91 22.07 18.50
C PRO A 8 -33.09 20.86 17.57
N GLY A 9 -32.00 20.19 17.25
CA GLY A 9 -31.99 19.07 16.32
C GLY A 9 -31.81 19.44 14.84
N PHE A 10 -31.50 20.71 14.50
CA PHE A 10 -31.25 21.14 13.12
C PHE A 10 -30.00 22.03 12.97
N PHE A 11 -29.41 22.02 11.78
CA PHE A 11 -28.23 22.82 11.42
C PHE A 11 -28.19 23.18 9.92
N GLY A 12 -27.26 24.06 9.56
CA GLY A 12 -26.97 24.46 8.18
C GLY A 12 -27.79 25.65 7.68
N LEU A 13 -27.71 25.92 6.37
CA LEU A 13 -28.46 27.02 5.76
C LEU A 13 -29.96 26.72 5.88
N ASP A 14 -30.72 27.69 6.40
CA ASP A 14 -32.17 27.57 6.65
C ASP A 14 -32.57 26.38 7.55
N CYS A 15 -31.62 25.81 8.31
CA CYS A 15 -31.87 24.70 9.23
C CYS A 15 -32.50 23.46 8.55
N ILE A 16 -32.14 23.21 7.29
CA ILE A 16 -32.67 22.07 6.51
C ILE A 16 -32.10 20.72 6.95
N ASN A 17 -30.91 20.72 7.56
CA ASN A 17 -30.25 19.49 7.97
C ASN A 17 -30.63 19.15 9.41
N ARG A 18 -30.86 17.87 9.70
CA ARG A 18 -31.11 17.40 11.07
C ARG A 18 -29.81 16.94 11.72
N CYS A 19 -29.66 17.26 12.99
CA CYS A 19 -28.60 16.69 13.82
C CYS A 19 -28.69 15.17 13.83
N ASP A 20 -27.54 14.51 13.98
CA ASP A 20 -27.51 13.07 14.10
C ASP A 20 -28.22 12.63 15.40
N SER A 21 -29.09 11.62 15.29
CA SER A 21 -29.75 11.00 16.44
C SER A 21 -28.77 10.39 17.46
N TYR A 22 -27.52 10.21 17.06
CA TYR A 22 -26.43 9.70 17.88
C TYR A 22 -25.74 10.77 18.74
N CYS A 23 -26.07 12.06 18.56
CA CYS A 23 -25.62 13.10 19.48
C CYS A 23 -26.18 12.86 20.89
N SER A 24 -25.33 13.02 21.90
CA SER A 24 -25.75 13.12 23.31
C SER A 24 -26.47 14.45 23.56
N GLY A 25 -27.25 14.56 24.65
CA GLY A 25 -27.90 15.83 25.00
C GLY A 25 -29.09 16.21 24.11
N ASN A 26 -30.04 15.29 23.92
CA ASN A 26 -31.30 15.52 23.19
C ASN A 26 -31.11 15.94 21.72
N GLU A 27 -30.19 15.28 21.00
CA GLU A 27 -29.92 15.54 19.58
C GLU A 27 -29.43 16.97 19.31
N SER A 28 -28.81 17.62 20.31
CA SER A 28 -28.24 18.95 20.13
C SER A 28 -26.91 18.88 19.37
N CYS A 29 -26.80 19.68 18.32
CA CYS A 29 -25.59 19.85 17.53
C CYS A 29 -25.37 21.32 17.17
N ASP A 30 -24.14 21.66 16.77
CA ASP A 30 -23.76 23.00 16.35
C ASP A 30 -24.65 23.45 15.16
N PRO A 31 -25.29 24.64 15.24
CA PRO A 31 -26.27 25.07 14.23
C PRO A 31 -25.63 25.39 12.87
N VAL A 32 -24.31 25.54 12.80
CA VAL A 32 -23.57 25.82 11.56
C VAL A 32 -22.94 24.54 11.00
N LEU A 33 -22.24 23.79 11.85
CA LEU A 33 -21.39 22.67 11.45
C LEU A 33 -22.06 21.30 11.63
N GLY A 34 -23.14 21.22 12.41
CA GLY A 34 -23.83 19.95 12.70
C GLY A 34 -23.09 19.05 13.70
N ILE A 35 -22.10 19.61 14.42
CA ILE A 35 -21.21 18.88 15.34
C ILE A 35 -21.89 18.66 16.68
N CYS A 36 -21.86 17.44 17.21
CA CYS A 36 -22.46 17.15 18.52
C CYS A 36 -21.63 17.84 19.62
N THR A 37 -22.20 18.85 20.29
CA THR A 37 -21.51 19.65 21.32
C THR A 37 -21.32 18.88 22.62
N GLU A 38 -22.27 17.99 22.94
CA GLU A 38 -22.27 17.13 24.13
C GLU A 38 -21.59 15.77 23.88
N GLY A 39 -20.93 15.63 22.73
CA GLY A 39 -20.34 14.38 22.27
C GLY A 39 -21.37 13.34 21.86
N CYS A 40 -20.94 12.08 21.78
CA CYS A 40 -21.72 10.98 21.22
C CYS A 40 -22.31 10.06 22.28
N LYS A 41 -23.41 9.39 21.91
CA LYS A 41 -23.93 8.25 22.69
C LYS A 41 -22.84 7.16 22.82
N ARG A 42 -22.88 6.38 23.91
CA ARG A 42 -21.87 5.34 24.19
C ARG A 42 -21.68 4.40 23.00
N GLY A 43 -20.41 4.19 22.61
CA GLY A 43 -20.01 3.32 21.51
C GLY A 43 -19.90 4.02 20.15
N LEU A 44 -20.17 5.33 20.06
CA LEU A 44 -20.02 6.11 18.84
C LEU A 44 -18.92 7.17 19.03
N SER A 45 -18.19 7.45 17.95
CA SER A 45 -17.06 8.38 17.95
C SER A 45 -17.10 9.28 16.71
N GLY A 46 -16.39 10.42 16.77
CA GLY A 46 -16.30 11.39 15.69
C GLY A 46 -17.18 12.64 15.89
N LEU A 47 -16.99 13.62 15.01
CA LEU A 47 -17.53 14.98 15.17
C LEU A 47 -19.06 15.06 15.05
N ILE A 48 -19.66 14.16 14.27
CA ILE A 48 -21.11 14.05 14.06
C ILE A 48 -21.66 12.70 14.55
N CYS A 49 -20.88 11.93 15.32
CA CYS A 49 -21.26 10.62 15.84
C CYS A 49 -21.65 9.55 14.81
N GLY A 50 -21.45 9.79 13.50
CA GLY A 50 -21.62 8.81 12.43
C GLY A 50 -20.36 8.04 12.03
N LEU A 51 -19.20 8.34 12.67
CA LEU A 51 -17.90 7.76 12.33
C LEU A 51 -17.49 6.58 13.24
N ASP A 52 -18.46 5.76 13.66
CA ASP A 52 -18.19 4.33 13.94
C ASP A 52 -18.51 3.43 12.73
N ARG A 53 -18.45 4.03 11.55
CA ARG A 53 -18.23 3.36 10.27
C ARG A 53 -17.11 4.08 9.53
N LEU A 54 -16.03 4.49 10.21
CA LEU A 54 -14.74 4.60 9.51
C LEU A 54 -14.27 3.17 9.22
N ASN A 55 -15.02 2.56 8.33
CA ASN A 55 -14.61 1.47 7.51
C ASN A 55 -13.50 2.04 6.63
N CYS A 56 -12.30 2.15 7.19
CA CYS A 56 -11.17 1.63 6.45
C CYS A 56 -11.43 0.13 6.34
N GLN A 57 -12.37 -0.28 5.47
CA GLN A 57 -12.25 -1.57 4.84
C GLN A 57 -10.97 -1.41 4.05
N SER A 58 -9.88 -1.81 4.68
CA SER A 58 -8.83 -2.48 3.98
C SER A 58 -9.54 -3.50 3.11
N TYR A 59 -9.72 -3.17 1.83
CA TYR A 59 -10.12 -4.09 0.78
C TYR A 59 -8.99 -5.12 0.68
N GLY A 60 -8.95 -6.00 1.66
CA GLY A 60 -7.80 -6.82 2.00
C GLY A 60 -8.20 -8.19 2.52
N ASP A 61 -9.49 -8.51 2.53
CA ASP A 61 -9.95 -9.82 2.96
C ASP A 61 -10.29 -10.67 1.73
N THR A 62 -9.33 -11.56 1.43
CA THR A 62 -9.40 -12.79 0.61
C THR A 62 -9.00 -12.78 -0.88
N ILE A 63 -8.81 -11.63 -1.54
CA ILE A 63 -8.51 -11.63 -3.01
C ILE A 63 -7.01 -11.57 -3.42
N PRO A 64 -6.04 -11.01 -2.64
CA PRO A 64 -4.67 -10.89 -3.16
C PRO A 64 -3.87 -12.21 -3.13
N ILE A 65 -4.10 -13.08 -2.14
CA ILE A 65 -3.34 -14.34 -1.98
C ILE A 65 -3.70 -15.32 -3.11
N VAL A 66 -4.99 -15.44 -3.44
CA VAL A 66 -5.47 -16.35 -4.49
C VAL A 66 -4.93 -15.94 -5.85
N VAL A 67 -4.95 -14.64 -6.17
CA VAL A 67 -4.43 -14.12 -7.44
C VAL A 67 -2.91 -14.32 -7.53
N GLY A 68 -2.16 -14.09 -6.45
CA GLY A 68 -0.71 -14.32 -6.42
C GLY A 68 -0.32 -15.78 -6.66
N VAL A 69 -1.01 -16.72 -6.01
CA VAL A 69 -0.77 -18.16 -6.21
C VAL A 69 -1.11 -18.58 -7.64
N ALA A 70 -2.25 -18.12 -8.19
CA ALA A 70 -2.62 -18.45 -9.56
C ALA A 70 -1.58 -17.95 -10.59
N VAL A 71 -1.12 -16.70 -10.46
CA VAL A 71 -0.14 -16.10 -11.38
C VAL A 71 1.23 -16.80 -11.28
N SER A 72 1.69 -17.12 -10.08
CA SER A 72 2.96 -17.83 -9.88
C SER A 72 2.95 -19.22 -10.50
N VAL A 73 1.85 -19.99 -10.35
CA VAL A 73 1.71 -21.31 -10.98
C VAL A 73 1.72 -21.20 -12.50
N VAL A 74 1.03 -20.22 -13.08
CA VAL A 74 0.99 -20.02 -14.54
C VAL A 74 2.38 -19.66 -15.09
N ILE A 75 3.15 -18.83 -14.41
CA ILE A 75 4.51 -18.45 -14.84
C ILE A 75 5.47 -19.64 -14.75
N ILE A 76 5.41 -20.46 -13.70
CA ILE A 76 6.28 -21.64 -13.56
C ILE A 76 5.97 -22.67 -14.64
N LEU A 77 4.68 -22.94 -14.91
CA LEU A 77 4.28 -23.88 -15.94
C LEU A 77 4.61 -23.33 -17.35
N GLY A 78 4.24 -22.08 -17.65
CA GLY A 78 4.55 -21.47 -18.94
C GLY A 78 6.05 -21.36 -19.18
N GLY A 79 6.81 -20.89 -18.19
CA GLY A 79 8.26 -20.76 -18.23
C GLY A 79 8.96 -22.10 -18.41
N SER A 80 8.57 -23.14 -17.65
CA SER A 80 9.13 -24.49 -17.81
C SER A 80 8.81 -25.10 -19.17
N ILE A 81 7.57 -24.95 -19.68
CA ILE A 81 7.19 -25.42 -21.02
C ILE A 81 8.02 -24.71 -22.09
N ILE A 82 8.15 -23.38 -22.02
CA ILE A 82 8.97 -22.60 -22.96
C ILE A 82 10.44 -23.03 -22.86
N HIS A 83 10.97 -23.20 -21.65
CA HIS A 83 12.36 -23.62 -21.43
C HIS A 83 12.60 -25.02 -22.03
N VAL A 84 11.68 -25.96 -21.83
CA VAL A 84 11.75 -27.31 -22.43
C VAL A 84 11.65 -27.25 -23.95
N ILE A 85 10.79 -26.41 -24.53
CA ILE A 85 10.68 -26.24 -25.98
C ILE A 85 11.98 -25.66 -26.55
N LEU A 86 12.53 -24.61 -25.92
CA LEU A 86 13.80 -24.01 -26.33
C LEU A 86 14.97 -24.98 -26.15
N TRP A 87 14.95 -25.78 -25.09
CA TRP A 87 15.96 -26.80 -24.83
C TRP A 87 15.88 -27.95 -25.84
N ARG A 88 14.68 -28.41 -26.18
CA ARG A 88 14.43 -29.40 -27.24
C ARG A 88 14.81 -28.89 -28.63
N ARG A 89 14.63 -27.58 -28.90
CA ARG A 89 15.11 -26.97 -30.14
C ARG A 89 16.64 -26.92 -30.20
N LYS A 90 17.32 -26.73 -29.06
CA LYS A 90 18.78 -26.68 -28.99
C LYS A 90 19.44 -28.06 -29.12
N THR A 91 18.77 -29.13 -28.67
CA THR A 91 19.29 -30.51 -28.78
C THR A 91 18.95 -31.20 -30.11
N GLY A 92 18.20 -30.55 -31.00
CA GLY A 92 17.79 -31.09 -32.30
C GLY A 92 18.73 -30.79 -33.49
N THR A 93 19.87 -30.11 -33.28
CA THR A 93 20.84 -29.84 -34.37
C THR A 93 22.04 -30.77 -34.24
N THR A 94 22.02 -31.85 -35.03
CA THR A 94 23.06 -32.88 -35.15
C THR A 94 24.39 -32.36 -35.75
N LEU A 95 25.50 -32.70 -35.07
CA LEU A 95 26.91 -32.82 -35.50
C LEU A 95 27.63 -31.61 -36.15
N GLN A 96 28.33 -30.79 -35.35
CA GLN A 96 29.71 -30.34 -35.66
C GLN A 96 30.50 -30.10 -34.35
N VAL A 97 31.57 -30.89 -34.17
CA VAL A 97 32.66 -30.62 -33.20
C VAL A 97 33.66 -29.69 -33.88
N PRO A 98 33.96 -28.48 -33.36
CA PRO A 98 35.17 -27.77 -33.71
C PRO A 98 36.27 -28.18 -32.75
N SER A 99 37.20 -28.97 -33.27
CA SER A 99 38.51 -29.25 -32.71
C SER A 99 39.41 -28.01 -32.87
N GLY A 100 40.01 -27.53 -31.77
CA GLY A 100 41.23 -26.72 -31.82
C GLY A 100 41.30 -25.53 -30.87
N GLY A 101 42.12 -25.64 -29.81
CA GLY A 101 42.74 -24.50 -29.12
C GLY A 101 42.70 -24.56 -27.57
N PRO A 102 43.79 -24.20 -26.85
CA PRO A 102 44.14 -24.81 -25.56
C PRO A 102 43.44 -24.20 -24.35
N ILE A 103 43.24 -25.04 -23.34
CA ILE A 103 42.96 -24.66 -21.95
C ILE A 103 44.27 -24.09 -21.37
N GLU A 104 44.29 -22.82 -20.96
CA GLU A 104 45.40 -22.25 -20.19
C GLU A 104 44.88 -21.50 -18.94
N THR A 105 44.98 -22.24 -17.84
CA THR A 105 45.44 -21.87 -16.49
C THR A 105 45.01 -20.55 -15.83
N SER A 106 44.24 -20.70 -14.75
CA SER A 106 44.35 -19.98 -13.47
C SER A 106 45.64 -19.18 -13.30
N GLN A 107 45.58 -17.85 -13.23
CA GLN A 107 46.21 -16.90 -12.27
C GLN A 107 45.55 -15.54 -12.56
N GLN A 108 44.88 -14.84 -11.65
CA GLN A 108 45.53 -13.90 -10.74
C GLN A 108 44.48 -13.30 -9.78
N TYR A 109 44.33 -13.92 -8.61
CA TYR A 109 43.80 -13.26 -7.41
C TYR A 109 44.99 -12.64 -6.69
N THR A 110 45.06 -11.31 -6.62
CA THR A 110 45.84 -10.49 -5.67
C THR A 110 45.53 -9.03 -6.01
N GLU A 111 45.32 -8.09 -5.09
CA GLU A 111 45.34 -8.07 -3.64
C GLU A 111 44.56 -6.83 -3.18
N LEU A 112 44.05 -6.90 -1.97
CA LEU A 112 43.52 -5.81 -1.18
C LEU A 112 44.61 -4.75 -0.93
N ALA A 113 44.42 -3.52 -1.41
CA ALA A 113 45.10 -2.37 -0.83
C ALA A 113 44.25 -1.85 0.35
N ILE A 114 44.83 -2.00 1.54
CA ILE A 114 44.30 -1.63 2.84
C ILE A 114 44.23 -0.10 2.99
N ILE A 115 43.03 0.38 3.34
CA ILE A 115 42.65 1.45 4.29
C ILE A 115 43.56 2.70 4.39
N ASN A 116 42.95 3.87 4.18
CA ASN A 116 43.04 4.99 5.12
C ASN A 116 41.69 5.75 5.19
N ASN A 117 41.09 5.72 6.38
CA ASN A 117 39.96 6.51 6.89
C ASN A 117 40.46 7.93 7.30
N PRO A 118 39.70 8.79 8.02
CA PRO A 118 38.40 9.46 7.84
C PRO A 118 38.52 11.00 7.69
N SER A 119 37.55 11.66 7.05
CA SER A 119 37.13 13.05 7.39
C SER A 119 35.80 13.32 6.69
N ASN A 120 34.65 13.15 7.35
CA ASN A 120 33.94 14.18 8.12
C ASN A 120 33.88 15.54 7.40
N TYR A 121 32.73 15.80 6.75
CA TYR A 121 32.27 17.13 6.37
C TYR A 121 30.79 17.27 6.78
N ASP A 122 30.54 17.33 8.08
CA ASP A 122 29.34 17.98 8.62
C ASP A 122 29.72 19.43 8.96
N GLU A 123 29.42 20.39 8.07
CA GLU A 123 29.20 21.79 8.46
C GLU A 123 28.55 22.59 7.32
N ILE A 124 27.21 22.61 7.24
CA ILE A 124 26.49 23.75 6.64
C ILE A 124 25.16 23.97 7.40
N HIS A 125 25.27 24.52 8.61
CA HIS A 125 24.21 25.33 9.20
C HIS A 125 24.38 26.76 8.66
N SER A 126 23.34 27.30 8.05
CA SER A 126 23.07 28.74 8.01
C SER A 126 21.58 28.98 8.09
#